data_AF-A0A954LVA1-F1
#
_entry.id   AF-A0A954LVA1-F1
#
_cell.length_a   1.000
_cell.length_b   1.000
_cell.length_c   1.000
_cell.angle_alpha   90.00
_cell.angle_beta   90.00
_cell.angle_gamma   90.00
#
_symmetry.space_group_name_H-M   'P 1'
#
loop_
_entity.id
_entity.type
_entity.pdbx_description
1 polymer ?
#
loop_
_entity_poly.entity_id
_entity_poly.type
_entity_poly.pdbx_seq_one_letter_code
_entity_poly.pdbx_strand_id
1 'polypeptide(L)'
;MNILQIDIAGGQTSFEPGDEIDLTLSWELEQAPESIELRLVWSTSGKGTTDLEIVQTVPFEFPSPRETRRTSITLPASPYSFSGKLITLQWALELIAFPAEESTRQEIVMAPAGTEVRLKTIETASSAL
;
A
#
# COMPACT_ATOMS: atom_id res chain seq x y z
N MET A 1 -6.92 24.28 -0.28
CA MET A 1 -7.23 22.87 -0.02
C MET A 1 -6.12 22.07 -0.66
N ASN A 2 -5.56 21.12 0.07
CA ASN A 2 -4.47 20.31 -0.40
C ASN A 2 -4.99 19.01 -1.01
N ILE A 3 -4.34 18.56 -2.07
CA ILE A 3 -4.72 17.38 -2.84
C ILE A 3 -3.46 16.56 -3.07
N LEU A 4 -3.53 15.26 -2.76
CA LEU A 4 -2.52 14.27 -3.15
C LEU A 4 -3.24 13.10 -3.82
N GLN A 5 -2.66 12.60 -4.91
CA GLN A 5 -3.24 11.51 -5.69
C GLN A 5 -2.17 10.53 -6.17
N ILE A 6 -2.54 9.26 -6.16
CA ILE A 6 -1.76 8.14 -6.68
C ILE A 6 -2.64 7.50 -7.76
N ASP A 7 -2.18 7.54 -9.01
CA ASP A 7 -2.80 6.82 -10.11
C ASP A 7 -1.91 5.65 -10.51
N ILE A 8 -2.49 4.46 -10.52
CA ILE A 8 -1.82 3.26 -11.04
C ILE A 8 -2.17 3.10 -12.51
N ALA A 9 -1.17 2.82 -13.35
CA ALA A 9 -1.39 2.59 -14.78
C ALA A 9 -2.47 1.51 -15.00
N GLY A 10 -3.45 1.82 -15.86
CA GLY A 10 -4.59 0.92 -16.13
C GLY A 10 -5.65 0.85 -15.02
N GLY A 11 -5.45 1.54 -13.89
CA GLY A 11 -6.40 1.57 -12.76
C GLY A 11 -6.53 0.24 -12.00
N GLN A 12 -5.62 -0.70 -12.25
CA GLN A 12 -5.62 -1.99 -11.58
C GLN A 12 -5.14 -1.85 -10.13
N THR A 13 -5.72 -2.67 -9.25
CA THR A 13 -5.41 -2.68 -7.81
C THR A 13 -5.03 -4.06 -7.32
N SER A 14 -4.77 -5.00 -8.23
CA SER A 14 -4.37 -6.35 -7.90
C SER A 14 -3.20 -6.81 -8.77
N PHE A 15 -2.23 -7.46 -8.13
CA PHE A 15 -0.92 -7.73 -8.70
C PHE A 15 -0.38 -9.08 -8.23
N GLU A 16 0.46 -9.68 -9.06
CA GLU A 16 1.28 -10.82 -8.68
C GLU A 16 2.54 -10.36 -7.93
N PRO A 17 3.11 -11.22 -7.06
CA PRO A 17 4.39 -10.94 -6.43
C PRO A 17 5.48 -10.79 -7.49
N GLY A 18 6.31 -9.74 -7.38
CA GLY A 18 7.33 -9.42 -8.38
C GLY A 18 6.87 -8.52 -9.52
N ASP A 19 5.57 -8.19 -9.61
CA ASP A 19 5.08 -7.23 -10.60
C ASP A 19 5.73 -5.85 -10.43
N GLU A 20 5.98 -5.18 -11.55
CA GLU A 20 6.33 -3.77 -11.57
C GLU A 20 5.04 -2.95 -11.76
N ILE A 21 4.82 -1.98 -10.86
CA ILE A 21 3.68 -1.08 -10.90
C ILE A 21 4.14 0.29 -11.40
N ASP A 22 3.59 0.71 -12.54
CA ASP A 22 3.76 2.07 -13.04
C ASP A 22 2.79 3.04 -12.37
N LEU A 23 3.32 4.15 -11.85
CA LEU A 23 2.60 5.12 -11.04
C LEU A 23 2.71 6.53 -11.61
N THR A 24 1.61 7.27 -11.56
CA THR A 24 1.58 8.72 -11.69
C THR A 24 1.15 9.32 -10.36
N LEU A 25 2.02 10.12 -9.77
CA LEU A 25 1.79 10.82 -8.52
C LEU A 25 1.53 12.28 -8.85
N SER A 26 0.51 12.86 -8.25
CA SER A 26 0.26 14.30 -8.37
C SER A 26 -0.11 14.90 -7.04
N TRP A 27 0.29 16.16 -6.85
CA TRP A 27 -0.07 16.91 -5.67
C TRP A 27 -0.30 18.38 -6.01
N GLU A 28 -1.17 19.00 -5.22
CA GLU A 28 -1.40 20.43 -5.16
C GLU A 28 -1.52 20.83 -3.69
N LEU A 29 -0.51 21.54 -3.20
CA LEU A 29 -0.36 21.94 -1.80
C LEU A 29 -0.32 23.47 -1.68
N GLU A 30 -0.90 24.00 -0.60
CA GLU A 30 -0.92 25.43 -0.30
C GLU A 30 0.46 26.00 -0.01
N GLN A 31 1.35 25.17 0.55
CA GLN A 31 2.73 25.51 0.86
C GLN A 31 3.67 24.54 0.14
N ALA A 32 4.88 25.01 -0.19
CA ALA A 32 5.91 24.13 -0.74
C ALA A 32 6.30 23.10 0.32
N PRO A 33 6.17 21.79 0.04
CA PRO A 33 6.64 20.79 0.99
C PRO A 33 8.17 20.70 0.90
N GLU A 34 8.79 20.27 2.00
CA GLU A 34 10.24 20.03 2.03
C GLU A 34 10.61 18.77 1.25
N SER A 35 9.75 17.75 1.34
CA SER A 35 9.86 16.50 0.59
C SER A 35 8.49 15.87 0.40
N ILE A 36 8.42 15.00 -0.61
CA ILE A 36 7.31 14.07 -0.83
C ILE A 36 7.90 12.66 -0.81
N GLU A 37 7.23 11.72 -0.15
CA GLU A 37 7.61 10.32 -0.17
C GLU A 37 6.47 9.47 -0.71
N LEU A 38 6.78 8.61 -1.68
CA LEU A 38 5.95 7.45 -1.99
C LEU A 38 6.47 6.25 -1.19
N ARG A 39 5.59 5.57 -0.46
CA ARG A 39 5.91 4.39 0.33
C ARG A 39 5.08 3.20 -0.11
N LEU A 40 5.71 2.04 -0.18
CA LEU A 40 5.04 0.74 -0.24
C LEU A 40 5.01 0.17 1.18
N VAL A 41 3.82 -0.08 1.69
CA VAL A 41 3.62 -0.54 3.08
C VAL A 41 2.70 -1.75 3.13
N TRP A 42 2.90 -2.58 4.14
CA TRP A 42 1.89 -3.55 4.57
C TRP A 42 1.56 -3.37 6.05
N SER A 43 0.34 -3.72 6.41
CA SER A 43 -0.07 -3.80 7.81
C SER A 43 -0.99 -4.98 8.08
N THR A 44 -0.98 -5.45 9.32
CA THR A 44 -1.94 -6.45 9.81
C THR A 44 -3.06 -5.80 10.62
N SER A 45 -4.26 -6.36 10.51
CA SER A 45 -5.41 -5.95 11.31
C SER A 45 -6.18 -7.18 11.80
N GLY A 46 -6.93 -7.05 12.90
CA GLY A 46 -7.74 -8.13 13.45
C GLY A 46 -7.70 -8.21 14.98
N LYS A 47 -7.70 -9.43 15.52
CA LYS A 47 -7.74 -9.71 16.97
C LYS A 47 -6.37 -9.65 17.66
N GLY A 48 -5.29 -9.62 16.88
CA GLY A 48 -3.92 -9.52 17.37
C GLY A 48 -3.42 -8.07 17.45
N THR A 49 -2.11 -7.93 17.56
CA THR A 49 -1.41 -6.64 17.44
C THR A 49 -1.35 -6.23 15.97
N THR A 50 -1.50 -4.93 15.71
CA THR A 50 -1.21 -4.35 14.39
C THR A 50 0.29 -4.30 14.18
N ASP A 51 0.77 -5.04 13.20
CA ASP A 51 2.10 -4.88 12.63
C ASP A 51 2.01 -3.93 11.44
N LEU A 52 3.03 -3.10 11.24
CA LEU A 52 3.18 -2.22 10.09
C LEU A 52 4.63 -2.22 9.66
N GLU A 53 4.87 -2.39 8.36
CA GLU A 53 6.20 -2.31 7.78
C GLU A 53 6.19 -1.42 6.53
N ILE A 54 7.19 -0.54 6.44
CA ILE A 54 7.51 0.20 5.22
C ILE A 54 8.56 -0.63 4.48
N VAL A 55 8.17 -1.19 3.33
CA VAL A 55 9.01 -2.08 2.54
C VAL A 55 9.89 -1.31 1.58
N GLN A 56 9.38 -0.21 1.04
CA GLN A 56 10.13 0.66 0.14
C GLN A 56 9.70 2.11 0.31
N THR A 57 10.66 3.02 0.19
CA THR A 57 10.45 4.47 0.14
C THR A 57 11.11 5.02 -1.12
N VAL A 58 10.37 5.83 -1.87
CA VAL A 58 10.85 6.61 -3.01
C VAL A 58 10.74 8.09 -2.65
N PRO A 59 11.87 8.76 -2.33
CA PRO A 59 11.86 10.17 -1.94
C PRO A 59 11.87 11.09 -3.16
N PHE A 60 11.16 12.22 -3.04
CA PHE A 60 11.21 13.36 -3.95
C PHE A 60 11.64 14.60 -3.16
N GLU A 61 12.89 15.02 -3.34
CA GLU A 61 13.47 16.18 -2.65
C GLU A 61 13.15 17.49 -3.37
N PHE A 62 12.94 18.55 -2.58
CA PHE A 62 12.65 19.90 -3.07
C PHE A 62 11.56 19.99 -4.16
N PRO A 63 10.40 19.32 -4.00
CA PRO A 63 9.35 19.34 -5.00
C PRO A 63 8.64 20.70 -5.05
N SER A 64 8.01 21.01 -6.18
CA SER A 64 7.14 22.18 -6.28
C SER A 64 5.83 21.96 -5.51
N PRO A 65 5.14 23.02 -5.03
CA PRO A 65 3.82 22.87 -4.38
C PRO A 65 2.77 22.20 -5.27
N ARG A 66 2.93 22.30 -6.59
CA ARG A 66 2.09 21.67 -7.60
C ARG A 66 2.97 20.94 -8.60
N GLU A 67 2.85 19.63 -8.67
CA GLU A 67 3.70 18.83 -9.52
C GLU A 67 3.07 17.49 -9.86
N THR A 68 3.55 16.87 -10.93
CA THR A 68 3.21 15.50 -11.31
C THR A 68 4.49 14.74 -11.60
N ARG A 69 4.66 13.58 -10.99
CA ARG A 69 5.81 12.69 -11.17
C ARG A 69 5.37 11.32 -11.62
N ARG A 70 6.16 10.70 -12.48
CA ARG A 70 6.02 9.29 -12.84
C ARG A 70 7.14 8.50 -12.18
N THR A 71 6.81 7.31 -11.70
CA THR A 71 7.76 6.38 -11.10
C THR A 71 7.22 4.96 -11.20
N SER A 72 8.04 3.97 -10.85
CA SER A 72 7.61 2.59 -10.73
C SER A 72 8.11 1.96 -9.44
N ILE A 73 7.38 0.95 -8.96
CA ILE A 73 7.75 0.14 -7.79
C ILE A 73 7.66 -1.34 -8.18
N THR A 74 8.68 -2.12 -7.85
CA THR A 74 8.63 -3.58 -7.96
C THR A 74 8.11 -4.18 -6.66
N LEU A 75 7.03 -4.95 -6.75
CA LEU A 75 6.45 -5.64 -5.61
C LEU A 75 7.37 -6.77 -5.11
N PRO A 76 7.48 -6.98 -3.79
CA PRO A 76 8.28 -8.07 -3.26
C PRO A 76 7.60 -9.43 -3.49
N ALA A 77 8.35 -10.51 -3.27
CA ALA A 77 7.82 -11.86 -3.37
C ALA A 77 6.85 -12.24 -2.23
N SER A 78 6.85 -11.48 -1.12
CA SER A 78 6.09 -11.78 0.10
C SER A 78 6.12 -10.58 1.06
N PRO A 79 5.22 -10.50 2.07
CA PRO A 79 4.08 -11.39 2.34
C PRO A 79 2.88 -11.16 1.42
N TYR A 80 2.01 -12.16 1.23
CA TYR A 80 0.80 -11.99 0.43
C TYR A 80 -0.31 -11.28 1.19
N SER A 81 -1.13 -10.52 0.46
CA SER A 81 -2.46 -10.11 0.91
C SER A 81 -3.28 -11.34 1.28
N PHE A 82 -3.81 -11.36 2.49
CA PHE A 82 -4.72 -12.40 2.92
C PHE A 82 -5.77 -11.85 3.87
N SER A 83 -6.91 -12.54 3.92
CA SER A 83 -7.99 -12.25 4.85
C SER A 83 -8.45 -13.52 5.53
N GLY A 84 -8.58 -13.45 6.86
CA GLY A 84 -9.17 -14.49 7.69
C GLY A 84 -10.05 -13.89 8.80
N LYS A 85 -10.67 -14.76 9.59
CA LYS A 85 -11.54 -14.32 10.71
C LYS A 85 -10.79 -13.56 11.81
N LEU A 86 -9.51 -13.88 12.01
CA LEU A 86 -8.71 -13.36 13.12
C LEU A 86 -7.68 -12.31 12.69
N ILE A 87 -7.22 -12.39 11.45
CA ILE A 87 -6.14 -11.55 10.94
C ILE A 87 -6.31 -11.34 9.44
N THR A 88 -6.00 -10.13 9.00
CA THR A 88 -5.88 -9.71 7.61
C THR A 88 -4.52 -9.03 7.44
N LEU A 89 -3.88 -9.23 6.29
CA LEU A 89 -2.71 -8.46 5.86
C LEU A 89 -3.08 -7.68 4.60
N GLN A 90 -2.89 -6.36 4.65
CA GLN A 90 -3.25 -5.43 3.57
C GLN A 90 -2.01 -4.69 3.09
N TRP A 91 -1.91 -4.50 1.77
CA TRP A 91 -0.88 -3.68 1.14
C TRP A 91 -1.45 -2.32 0.75
N ALA A 92 -0.60 -1.30 0.77
CA ALA A 92 -0.96 0.01 0.26
C ALA A 92 0.26 0.77 -0.27
N LEU A 93 -0.02 1.69 -1.19
CA LEU A 93 0.85 2.78 -1.58
C LEU A 93 0.42 4.03 -0.79
N GLU A 94 1.37 4.70 -0.16
CA GLU A 94 1.13 5.95 0.58
C GLU A 94 1.97 7.06 -0.04
N LEU A 95 1.34 8.21 -0.29
CA LEU A 95 2.03 9.42 -0.75
C LEU A 95 1.91 10.46 0.34
N ILE A 96 3.04 10.92 0.87
CA ILE A 96 3.11 11.74 2.09
C ILE A 96 3.92 13.00 1.80
N ALA A 97 3.40 14.16 2.20
CA ALA A 97 4.06 15.46 2.11
C ALA A 97 4.59 15.90 3.47
N PHE A 98 5.89 16.23 3.54
CA PHE A 98 6.52 16.74 4.76
C PHE A 98 6.75 18.25 4.68
N PRO A 99 6.69 18.97 5.81
CA PRO A 99 6.57 18.47 7.19
C PRO A 99 5.12 18.34 7.70
N ALA A 100 4.13 18.73 6.90
CA ALA A 100 2.72 18.74 7.33
C ALA A 100 2.13 17.32 7.55
N GLU A 101 2.81 16.28 7.06
CA GLU A 101 2.40 14.86 7.09
C GLU A 101 1.04 14.61 6.43
N GLU A 102 0.66 15.48 5.49
CA GLU A 102 -0.53 15.27 4.67
C GLU A 102 -0.30 14.11 3.74
N SER A 103 -1.30 13.23 3.63
CA SER A 103 -1.11 11.97 2.92
C SER A 103 -2.37 11.49 2.23
N THR A 104 -2.16 10.67 1.20
CA THR A 104 -3.18 9.83 0.58
C THR A 104 -2.70 8.38 0.55
N ARG A 105 -3.65 7.45 0.50
CA ARG A 105 -3.40 6.02 0.56
C ARG A 105 -4.21 5.31 -0.51
N GLN A 106 -3.54 4.50 -1.31
CA GLN A 106 -4.14 3.63 -2.33
C GLN A 106 -3.92 2.17 -1.93
N GLU A 107 -4.99 1.47 -1.58
CA GLU A 107 -4.91 0.05 -1.26
C GLU A 107 -4.69 -0.79 -2.52
N ILE A 108 -3.90 -1.85 -2.38
CA ILE A 108 -3.63 -2.83 -3.44
C ILE A 108 -3.68 -4.26 -2.85
N VAL A 109 -3.88 -5.23 -3.73
CA VAL A 109 -3.78 -6.65 -3.43
C VAL A 109 -2.51 -7.19 -4.08
N MET A 110 -1.66 -7.84 -3.29
CA MET A 110 -0.48 -8.54 -3.79
C MET A 110 -0.55 -10.00 -3.36
N ALA A 111 -0.86 -10.91 -4.28
CA ALA A 111 -0.98 -12.33 -4.01
C ALA A 111 -0.85 -13.14 -5.31
N PRO A 112 -0.57 -14.46 -5.26
CA PRO A 112 -0.53 -15.29 -6.46
C PRO A 112 -1.82 -15.14 -7.29
N ALA A 113 -1.68 -15.01 -8.62
CA ALA A 113 -2.79 -14.73 -9.53
C ALA A 113 -3.58 -13.44 -9.22
N GLY A 114 -2.97 -12.47 -8.52
CA GLY A 114 -3.62 -11.23 -8.11
C GLY A 114 -4.90 -11.49 -7.31
N THR A 115 -4.94 -12.52 -6.48
CA THR A 115 -6.14 -12.87 -5.71
C THR A 115 -5.79 -13.05 -4.24
N GLU A 116 -6.39 -12.21 -3.40
CA GLU A 116 -6.22 -12.27 -1.95
C GLU A 116 -6.46 -13.69 -1.40
N VAL A 117 -5.54 -14.17 -0.56
CA VAL A 117 -5.64 -15.49 0.04
C VAL A 117 -6.72 -15.48 1.13
N ARG A 118 -7.75 -16.32 0.98
CA ARG A 118 -8.82 -16.50 2.00
C ARG A 118 -8.46 -17.63 2.96
N LEU A 119 -8.24 -17.30 4.23
CA LEU A 119 -7.96 -18.28 5.27
C LEU A 119 -9.25 -18.98 5.71
N LYS A 120 -9.25 -20.32 5.68
CA LYS A 120 -10.41 -21.13 6.09
C LYS A 120 -10.45 -21.28 7.62
N THR A 121 -11.66 -21.32 8.18
CA THR A 121 -11.86 -21.73 9.58
C THR A 121 -11.64 -23.24 9.68
N ILE A 122 -10.82 -23.67 10.62
CA ILE A 122 -10.72 -25.10 10.96
C ILE A 122 -11.87 -25.40 11.92
N GLU A 123 -12.80 -26.26 11.51
CA GLU A 123 -13.75 -26.87 12.44
C GLU A 123 -13.01 -27.98 13.19
N THR A 124 -12.86 -27.82 14.50
CA THR A 124 -12.33 -28.89 15.34
C THR A 124 -13.31 -30.07 15.29
N ALA A 125 -12.90 -31.19 14.70
CA ALA A 125 -13.67 -32.41 14.80
C ALA A 125 -13.83 -32.76 16.30
N SER A 126 -15.08 -32.77 16.77
CA SER A 126 -15.38 -33.19 18.14
C SER A 126 -15.06 -34.68 18.24
N SER A 127 -13.93 -35.02 18.85
CA SER A 127 -13.64 -36.38 19.29
C SER A 127 -14.58 -36.69 20.45
N ALA A 128 -15.74 -37.26 20.14
CA ALA A 128 -16.58 -37.91 21.14
C ALA A 128 -15.86 -39.19 21.61
N LEU A 129 -15.45 -39.20 22.88
CA LEU A 129 -15.19 -40.41 23.67
C LEU A 129 -16.43 -40.69 24.52
#